data_AF-A0A371E914-F1
#
_entry.id   AF-A0A371E914-F1
#
_cell.length_a   1.000
_cell.length_b   1.000
_cell.length_c   1.000
_cell.angle_alpha   90.00
_cell.angle_beta   90.00
_cell.angle_gamma   90.00
#
_symmetry.space_group_name_H-M   'P 1'
#
loop_
_entity.id
_entity.type
_entity.pdbx_description
1 polymer ?
#
loop_
_entity_poly.entity_id
_entity_poly.type
_entity_poly.pdbx_seq_one_letter_code
_entity_poly.pdbx_strand_id
1 'polypeptide(L)'
;MRALQTCQHDLLPKEQALIVMLETKIFGLDCIKELYEKDLDFSEHFSICVHSVFNDFFRHDGFLFKGKRLCIPMSSIRQLLMKEAHEGGLMGCFGELKTVEILSEHFHWPHMRKNVHNICERFLTCKLAKSKVSPRGLYTPLPIPTP
;
A
#
# COMPACT_ATOMS: atom_id res chain seq x y z
N MET A 1 2.79 -19.39 -33.22
CA MET A 1 2.68 -19.71 -31.78
C MET A 1 2.66 -18.41 -30.99
N ARG A 2 1.48 -17.92 -30.58
CA ARG A 2 1.36 -16.81 -29.63
C ARG A 2 0.26 -17.19 -28.64
N ALA A 3 0.66 -17.62 -27.46
CA ALA A 3 -0.25 -17.91 -26.35
C ALA A 3 0.50 -17.67 -25.04
N LEU A 4 0.76 -16.40 -24.72
CA LEU A 4 1.19 -15.94 -23.40
C LEU A 4 0.63 -14.53 -23.17
N GLN A 5 -0.69 -14.41 -23.07
CA GLN A 5 -1.32 -13.14 -22.65
C GLN A 5 -2.70 -13.41 -22.01
N THR A 6 -2.75 -14.21 -20.94
CA THR A 6 -4.02 -14.45 -20.23
C THR A 6 -3.77 -14.60 -18.72
N CYS A 7 -3.45 -13.51 -18.03
CA CYS A 7 -3.55 -13.36 -16.56
C CYS A 7 -3.64 -11.87 -16.13
N GLN A 8 -4.11 -10.95 -16.98
CA GLN A 8 -4.23 -9.52 -16.64
C GLN A 8 -5.69 -9.01 -16.63
N HIS A 9 -6.70 -9.88 -16.71
CA HIS A 9 -8.01 -9.44 -17.25
C HIS A 9 -9.17 -9.17 -16.28
N ASP A 10 -9.04 -9.33 -14.95
CA ASP A 10 -10.18 -9.13 -14.04
C ASP A 10 -10.02 -7.96 -13.05
N LEU A 11 -9.24 -6.95 -13.42
CA LEU A 11 -9.18 -5.67 -12.72
C LEU A 11 -9.75 -4.58 -13.66
N LEU A 12 -10.62 -3.71 -13.13
CA LEU A 12 -11.11 -2.53 -13.85
C LEU A 12 -9.90 -1.67 -14.31
N PRO A 13 -10.00 -0.95 -15.44
CA PRO A 13 -8.89 -0.14 -15.96
C PRO A 13 -8.29 0.85 -14.94
N LYS A 14 -9.11 1.30 -13.99
CA LYS A 14 -8.69 2.17 -12.89
C LYS A 14 -7.87 1.43 -11.82
N GLU A 15 -8.20 0.18 -11.53
CA GLU A 15 -7.49 -0.66 -10.55
C GLU A 15 -6.08 -0.99 -11.07
N GLN A 16 -5.95 -1.33 -12.36
CA GLN A 16 -4.65 -1.58 -13.00
C GLN A 16 -3.76 -0.34 -13.01
N ALA A 17 -4.31 0.84 -13.32
CA ALA A 17 -3.54 2.08 -13.31
C ALA A 17 -2.99 2.40 -11.91
N LEU A 18 -3.77 2.15 -10.86
CA LEU A 18 -3.34 2.34 -9.48
C LEU A 18 -2.25 1.36 -9.08
N ILE A 19 -2.36 0.09 -9.48
CA ILE A 19 -1.33 -0.92 -9.23
C ILE A 19 -0.02 -0.56 -9.94
N VAL A 20 -0.05 -0.22 -11.22
CA VAL A 20 1.16 0.17 -11.97
C VAL A 20 1.80 1.40 -11.33
N MET A 21 1.02 2.37 -10.86
CA MET A 21 1.53 3.52 -10.12
C MET A 21 2.16 3.12 -8.77
N LEU A 22 1.56 2.18 -8.05
CA LEU A 22 2.11 1.68 -6.79
C LEU A 22 3.41 0.91 -6.98
N GLU A 23 3.45 0.02 -7.97
CA GLU A 23 4.63 -0.73 -8.37
C GLU A 23 5.77 0.23 -8.78
N THR A 24 5.50 1.20 -9.66
CA THR A 24 6.51 2.18 -10.09
C THR A 24 7.04 3.05 -8.94
N LYS A 25 6.18 3.48 -8.01
CA LYS A 25 6.60 4.19 -6.79
C LYS A 25 7.48 3.31 -5.90
N ILE A 26 7.22 2.01 -5.79
CA ILE A 26 8.03 1.07 -5.00
C ILE A 26 9.36 0.75 -5.68
N PHE A 27 9.37 0.52 -6.98
CA PHE A 27 10.61 0.31 -7.72
C PHE A 27 11.50 1.56 -7.69
N GLY A 28 10.91 2.75 -7.57
CA GLY A 28 11.65 3.98 -7.29
C GLY A 28 12.20 4.12 -5.86
N LEU A 29 11.88 3.18 -4.96
CA LEU A 29 12.33 3.15 -3.57
C LEU A 29 13.32 2.01 -3.33
N ASP A 30 14.57 2.21 -3.77
CA ASP A 30 15.66 1.26 -3.51
C ASP A 30 15.90 0.98 -2.01
N CYS A 31 15.47 1.89 -1.13
CA CYS A 31 15.60 1.76 0.32
C CYS A 31 14.87 0.53 0.89
N ILE A 32 13.92 -0.06 0.17
CA ILE A 32 13.24 -1.28 0.62
C ILE A 32 14.19 -2.48 0.73
N LYS A 33 15.25 -2.51 -0.10
CA LYS A 33 16.23 -3.61 -0.14
C LYS A 33 16.98 -3.73 1.18
N GLU A 34 17.32 -2.59 1.78
CA GLU A 34 18.04 -2.50 3.05
C GLU A 34 17.19 -2.96 4.24
N LEU A 35 15.87 -2.99 4.09
CA LEU A 35 14.96 -3.34 5.17
C LEU A 35 14.84 -4.85 5.38
N TYR A 36 15.06 -5.66 4.34
CA TYR A 36 14.84 -7.12 4.43
C TYR A 36 15.73 -7.79 5.48
N GLU A 37 17.00 -7.39 5.62
CA GLU A 37 17.95 -8.05 6.53
C GLU A 37 17.53 -7.99 8.00
N LYS A 38 16.81 -6.93 8.40
CA LYS A 38 16.38 -6.70 9.77
C LYS A 38 14.88 -6.92 9.97
N ASP A 39 14.18 -7.32 8.92
CA ASP A 39 12.73 -7.48 8.94
C ASP A 39 12.34 -8.75 9.69
N LEU A 40 11.35 -8.63 10.58
CA LEU A 40 10.89 -9.75 11.41
C LEU A 40 10.19 -10.85 10.58
N ASP A 41 9.58 -10.48 9.46
CA ASP A 41 8.83 -11.40 8.61
C ASP A 41 9.74 -12.04 7.53
N PHE A 42 10.75 -11.29 7.06
CA PHE A 42 11.47 -11.62 5.83
C PHE A 42 12.97 -11.84 5.97
N SER A 43 13.61 -11.51 7.10
CA SER A 43 15.07 -11.63 7.25
C SER A 43 15.59 -13.05 6.99
N GLU A 44 14.95 -14.06 7.55
CA GLU A 44 15.31 -15.47 7.33
C GLU A 44 15.17 -15.85 5.85
N HIS A 45 13.99 -15.60 5.26
CA HIS A 45 13.72 -15.88 3.86
C HIS A 45 14.70 -15.15 2.93
N PHE A 46 15.05 -13.90 3.24
CA PHE A 46 15.98 -13.10 2.45
C PHE A 46 17.42 -13.61 2.51
N SER A 47 17.84 -14.14 3.66
CA SER A 47 19.15 -14.77 3.84
C SER A 47 19.23 -16.10 3.08
N ILE A 48 18.23 -16.97 3.24
CA ILE A 48 18.19 -18.28 2.57
C ILE A 48 18.11 -18.14 1.04
N CYS A 49 17.31 -17.17 0.56
CA CYS A 49 17.08 -16.95 -0.86
C CYS A 49 18.29 -16.39 -1.63
N VAL A 50 19.43 -16.17 -0.98
CA VAL A 50 20.72 -15.93 -1.66
C VAL A 50 21.18 -17.18 -2.41
N HIS A 51 20.96 -18.35 -1.84
CA HIS A 51 21.53 -19.60 -2.31
C HIS A 51 20.52 -20.50 -3.04
N SER A 52 19.23 -20.38 -2.71
CA SER A 52 18.18 -21.26 -3.26
C SER A 52 16.78 -20.70 -3.05
N VAL A 53 15.82 -21.12 -3.87
CA VAL A 53 14.39 -20.86 -3.63
C VAL A 53 13.94 -21.61 -2.37
N PHE A 54 13.20 -20.95 -1.48
CA PHE A 54 12.71 -21.55 -0.24
C PHE A 54 11.24 -21.19 -0.01
N ASN A 55 10.36 -22.19 0.12
CA ASN A 55 8.94 -22.00 0.42
C ASN A 55 8.23 -20.99 -0.52
N ASP A 56 8.50 -21.12 -1.83
CA ASP A 56 8.08 -20.20 -2.92
C ASP A 56 8.69 -18.80 -2.88
N PHE A 57 9.62 -18.54 -1.95
CA PHE A 57 10.37 -17.30 -1.90
C PHE A 57 11.63 -17.36 -2.76
N PHE A 58 11.94 -16.27 -3.44
CA PHE A 58 13.19 -16.10 -4.18
C PHE A 58 13.60 -14.63 -4.25
N ARG A 59 14.90 -14.38 -4.49
CA ARG A 59 15.44 -13.04 -4.69
C ARG A 59 15.60 -12.72 -6.17
N HIS A 60 15.21 -11.52 -6.54
CA HIS A 60 15.42 -10.98 -7.87
C HIS A 60 15.71 -9.49 -7.77
N ASP A 61 16.83 -9.05 -8.35
CA ASP A 61 17.30 -7.66 -8.35
C ASP A 61 17.35 -6.98 -6.96
N GLY A 62 17.67 -7.76 -5.93
CA GLY A 62 17.73 -7.30 -4.55
C GLY A 62 16.38 -7.24 -3.82
N PHE A 63 15.29 -7.58 -4.50
CA PHE A 63 13.95 -7.69 -3.90
C PHE A 63 13.62 -9.15 -3.58
N LEU A 64 12.77 -9.34 -2.56
CA LEU A 64 12.23 -10.64 -2.21
C LEU A 64 10.85 -10.81 -2.83
N PHE A 65 10.62 -11.93 -3.50
CA PHE A 65 9.33 -12.31 -4.06
C PHE A 65 8.81 -13.59 -3.41
N LYS A 66 7.49 -13.73 -3.36
CA LYS A 66 6.80 -15.01 -3.09
C LYS A 66 5.91 -15.34 -4.28
N GLY A 67 6.31 -16.32 -5.09
CA GLY A 67 5.70 -16.53 -6.41
C GLY A 67 5.79 -15.25 -7.27
N LYS A 68 4.66 -14.69 -7.69
CA LYS A 68 4.63 -13.46 -8.51
C LYS A 68 4.49 -12.16 -7.69
N ARG A 69 4.49 -12.26 -6.36
CA ARG A 69 4.15 -11.14 -5.47
C ARG A 69 5.41 -10.57 -4.84
N LEU A 70 5.53 -9.25 -4.82
CA LEU A 70 6.63 -8.56 -4.15
C LEU A 70 6.41 -8.57 -2.63
N CYS A 71 7.39 -9.05 -1.88
CA CYS A 71 7.35 -9.05 -0.41
C CYS A 71 7.68 -7.65 0.11
N ILE A 72 6.79 -7.05 0.90
CA ILE A 72 6.96 -5.69 1.42
C ILE A 72 7.34 -5.73 2.90
N PRO A 73 8.57 -5.39 3.31
CA PRO A 73 8.99 -5.30 4.71
C PRO A 73 8.12 -4.37 5.55
N MET A 74 8.12 -4.58 6.86
CA MET A 74 7.41 -3.74 7.81
C MET A 74 8.01 -2.34 7.84
N SER A 75 7.37 -1.42 7.11
CA SER A 75 7.91 -0.09 6.83
C SER A 75 6.81 0.92 6.55
N SER A 76 7.20 2.19 6.38
CA SER A 76 6.31 3.25 5.91
C SER A 76 5.76 2.98 4.50
N ILE A 77 6.40 2.11 3.71
CA ILE A 77 5.94 1.71 2.38
C ILE A 77 4.62 0.95 2.48
N ARG A 78 4.42 0.08 3.47
CA ARG A 78 3.12 -0.59 3.71
C ARG A 78 2.02 0.45 3.95
N GLN A 79 2.31 1.53 4.68
CA GLN A 79 1.35 2.60 4.93
C GLN A 79 1.07 3.43 3.67
N LEU A 80 2.10 3.72 2.87
CA LEU A 80 1.98 4.44 1.61
C LEU A 80 1.08 3.67 0.63
N LEU A 81 1.30 2.36 0.50
CA LEU A 81 0.46 1.47 -0.33
C LEU A 81 -1.02 1.55 0.07
N MET A 82 -1.30 1.44 1.37
CA MET A 82 -2.67 1.55 1.88
C MET A 82 -3.27 2.93 1.64
N LYS A 83 -2.48 3.99 1.86
CA LYS A 83 -2.92 5.37 1.67
C LYS A 83 -3.32 5.60 0.21
N GLU A 84 -2.47 5.17 -0.72
CA GLU A 84 -2.72 5.35 -2.15
C GLU A 84 -3.91 4.50 -2.62
N ALA A 85 -4.05 3.27 -2.12
CA ALA A 85 -5.24 2.46 -2.40
C ALA A 85 -6.51 3.15 -1.88
N HIS A 86 -6.44 3.77 -0.70
CA HIS A 86 -7.56 4.51 -0.15
C HIS A 86 -7.87 5.82 -0.91
N GLU A 87 -6.87 6.66 -1.17
CA GLU A 87 -7.01 7.95 -1.88
C GLU A 87 -7.32 7.77 -3.36
N GLY A 88 -6.78 6.74 -3.99
CA GLY A 88 -7.07 6.33 -5.37
C GLY A 88 -8.46 5.73 -5.56
N GLY A 89 -9.24 5.60 -4.48
CA GLY A 89 -10.63 5.18 -4.53
C GLY A 89 -10.86 3.67 -4.50
N LEU A 90 -9.81 2.83 -4.47
CA LEU A 90 -9.95 1.37 -4.29
C LEU A 90 -10.72 1.08 -2.99
N MET A 91 -10.31 1.69 -1.89
CA MET A 91 -10.88 1.39 -0.58
C MET A 91 -12.25 2.03 -0.34
N GLY A 92 -12.54 3.15 -1.02
CA GLY A 92 -13.84 3.83 -0.92
C GLY A 92 -14.93 3.18 -1.78
N CYS A 93 -14.60 2.69 -2.98
CA CYS A 93 -15.58 2.11 -3.89
C CYS A 93 -15.81 0.61 -3.65
N PHE A 94 -14.79 -0.12 -3.18
CA PHE A 94 -14.87 -1.58 -3.05
C PHE A 94 -14.83 -2.10 -1.62
N GLY A 95 -14.49 -1.23 -0.66
CA GLY A 95 -14.32 -1.61 0.74
C GLY A 95 -13.00 -2.32 1.04
N GLU A 96 -12.83 -2.67 2.32
CA GLU A 96 -11.60 -3.21 2.88
C GLU A 96 -11.20 -4.57 2.25
N LEU A 97 -12.16 -5.48 2.11
CA LEU A 97 -11.91 -6.85 1.66
C LEU A 97 -11.36 -6.90 0.23
N LYS A 98 -11.98 -6.17 -0.68
CA LYS A 98 -11.54 -6.13 -2.07
C LYS A 98 -10.23 -5.35 -2.24
N THR A 99 -9.93 -4.40 -1.36
CA THR A 99 -8.60 -3.77 -1.31
C THR A 99 -7.51 -4.78 -0.94
N VAL A 100 -7.78 -5.64 0.05
CA VAL A 100 -6.85 -6.73 0.41
C VAL A 100 -6.66 -7.70 -0.75
N GLU A 101 -7.75 -8.09 -1.41
CA GLU A 101 -7.72 -8.99 -2.56
C GLU A 101 -6.81 -8.46 -3.67
N ILE A 102 -7.07 -7.23 -4.13
CA ILE A 102 -6.32 -6.58 -5.21
C ILE A 102 -4.84 -6.40 -4.84
N LEU A 103 -4.54 -5.94 -3.62
CA LEU A 103 -3.15 -5.79 -3.20
C LEU A 103 -2.44 -7.14 -3.06
N SER A 104 -3.16 -8.20 -2.67
CA SER A 104 -2.59 -9.53 -2.51
C SER A 104 -2.24 -10.24 -3.82
N GLU A 105 -2.74 -9.74 -4.97
CA GLU A 105 -2.34 -10.23 -6.29
C GLU A 105 -0.91 -9.81 -6.66
N HIS A 106 -0.48 -8.64 -6.19
CA HIS A 106 0.80 -8.01 -6.55
C HIS A 106 1.81 -7.98 -5.42
N PHE A 107 1.34 -7.90 -4.17
CA PHE A 107 2.17 -7.73 -2.99
C PHE A 107 1.92 -8.83 -1.96
N HIS A 108 2.91 -9.04 -1.10
CA HIS A 108 2.83 -10.02 -0.02
C HIS A 108 3.43 -9.46 1.27
N TRP A 109 2.69 -9.61 2.38
CA TRP A 109 3.24 -9.55 3.72
C TRP A 109 2.35 -10.31 4.72
N PRO A 110 2.91 -10.84 5.82
CA PRO A 110 2.12 -11.51 6.84
C PRO A 110 1.05 -10.58 7.43
N HIS A 111 -0.11 -11.17 7.76
CA HIS A 111 -1.23 -10.46 8.41
C HIS A 111 -1.76 -9.25 7.63
N MET A 112 -1.70 -9.28 6.29
CA MET A 112 -2.15 -8.19 5.42
C MET A 112 -3.52 -7.62 5.80
N ARG A 113 -4.53 -8.48 5.96
CA ARG A 113 -5.89 -8.08 6.36
C ARG A 113 -5.92 -7.28 7.66
N LYS A 114 -5.17 -7.72 8.69
CA LYS A 114 -5.09 -7.02 9.99
C LYS A 114 -4.40 -5.66 9.86
N ASN A 115 -3.35 -5.56 9.03
CA ASN A 115 -2.70 -4.28 8.77
C ASN A 115 -3.63 -3.32 8.02
N VAL A 116 -4.35 -3.81 7.01
CA VAL A 116 -5.31 -3.02 6.24
C VAL A 116 -6.41 -2.47 7.16
N HIS A 117 -7.01 -3.33 7.99
CA HIS A 117 -8.02 -2.94 8.97
C HIS A 117 -7.53 -1.81 9.90
N ASN A 118 -6.38 -2.02 10.57
CA ASN A 118 -5.82 -1.06 11.52
C ASN A 118 -5.50 0.30 10.86
N ILE A 119 -5.01 0.27 9.62
CA ILE A 119 -4.70 1.49 8.88
C ILE A 119 -5.99 2.22 8.49
N CYS A 120 -7.02 1.48 8.08
CA CYS A 120 -8.33 2.02 7.76
C CYS A 120 -8.98 2.72 8.96
N GLU A 121 -8.96 2.11 10.14
CA GLU A 121 -9.47 2.72 11.37
C GLU A 121 -8.72 4.01 11.73
N ARG A 122 -7.40 4.05 11.54
CA ARG A 122 -6.60 5.27 11.73
C ARG A 122 -6.97 6.37 10.74
N PHE A 123 -7.23 6.03 9.47
CA PHE A 123 -7.68 7.00 8.47
C PHE A 123 -9.06 7.57 8.79
N LEU A 124 -10.02 6.74 9.24
CA LEU A 124 -11.34 7.20 9.67
C LEU A 124 -11.25 8.13 10.89
N THR A 125 -10.44 7.76 11.88
CA THR A 125 -10.17 8.59 13.06
C THR A 125 -9.57 9.94 12.66
N CYS A 126 -8.62 9.96 11.72
CA CYS A 126 -8.01 11.19 11.21
C CYS A 126 -9.00 12.07 10.43
N LYS A 127 -9.87 11.48 9.58
CA LYS A 127 -10.92 12.23 8.86
C LYS A 127 -11.93 12.85 9.82
N LEU A 128 -12.38 12.12 10.84
CA LEU A 128 -13.30 12.62 11.85
C LEU A 128 -12.66 13.71 12.74
N ALA A 129 -11.37 13.60 13.04
CA ALA A 129 -10.63 14.65 13.74
C ALA A 129 -10.51 15.93 12.88
N LYS A 130 -10.23 15.79 11.58
CA LYS A 130 -10.16 16.91 10.64
C LYS A 130 -11.52 17.57 10.37
N SER A 131 -12.61 16.80 10.29
CA SER A 131 -13.96 17.35 10.12
C SER A 131 -14.49 18.04 11.37
N LYS A 132 -14.00 17.67 12.57
CA LYS A 132 -14.26 18.37 13.84
C LYS A 132 -13.48 19.68 14.00
N VAL A 133 -12.47 19.96 13.16
CA VAL A 133 -11.88 21.30 13.04
C VAL A 133 -12.89 22.17 12.28
N SER A 134 -13.76 22.79 13.07
CA SER A 134 -14.86 23.68 12.69
C SER A 134 -14.47 24.74 11.65
N PRO A 135 -15.39 25.17 10.75
CA PRO A 135 -15.22 26.33 9.88
C PRO A 135 -15.40 27.62 10.70
N ARG A 136 -14.56 27.85 11.71
CA ARG A 136 -14.47 29.17 12.37
C ARG A 136 -13.50 30.04 11.60
N GLY A 137 -13.97 30.44 10.42
CA GLY A 137 -13.38 31.49 9.60
C GLY A 137 -14.44 32.50 9.16
N LEU A 138 -15.49 32.73 9.96
CA LEU A 138 -16.30 33.93 9.78
C LEU A 138 -15.58 35.07 10.49
N TYR A 139 -14.81 35.82 9.71
CA TYR A 139 -14.32 37.14 10.09
C TYR A 139 -15.56 37.99 10.43
N THR A 140 -15.86 38.17 11.71
CA THR A 140 -16.74 39.25 12.16
C THR A 140 -15.92 40.54 12.07
N PRO A 141 -16.20 41.46 11.12
CA PRO A 141 -15.53 42.74 11.12
C PRO A 141 -15.86 43.49 12.41
N LEU A 142 -14.86 44.10 13.02
CA LEU A 142 -15.02 44.94 14.21
C LEU A 142 -15.95 46.12 13.87
N PRO A 143 -16.89 46.49 14.75
CA PRO A 143 -17.74 47.64 14.51
C PRO A 143 -16.87 48.91 14.46
N ILE A 144 -17.07 49.69 13.41
CA ILE A 144 -16.37 50.95 13.18
C ILE A 144 -16.85 51.95 14.25
N PRO A 145 -15.96 52.63 14.98
CA PRO A 145 -16.37 53.65 15.94
C PRO A 145 -16.96 54.85 15.19
N THR A 146 -18.20 55.19 15.52
CA THR A 146 -18.84 56.43 15.07
C THR A 146 -18.31 57.64 15.85
N PRO A 147 -18.22 58.82 15.20
CA PRO A 147 -17.61 60.03 15.76
C PRO A 147 -18.35 60.63 16.95
#